data_AF-A0A8C6LAN6-F1
#
_entry.id   AF-A0A8C6LAN6-F1
#
_cell.length_a   1.000
_cell.length_b   1.000
_cell.length_c   1.000
_cell.angle_alpha   90.00
_cell.angle_beta   90.00
_cell.angle_gamma   90.00
#
_symmetry.space_group_name_H-M   'P 1'
#
loop_
_entity.id
_entity.type
_entity.pdbx_description
1 polymer ?
#
loop_
_entity_poly.entity_id
_entity_poly.type
_entity_poly.pdbx_seq_one_letter_code
_entity_poly.pdbx_strand_id
1 'polypeptide(L)'
;MCSNHRGITLLSLPGKVYSGVLERRSVGLSNLGFRRSNMVPEKWIAGGVCRCSVRLDGKTVLVTGANTGIGKETCRDLAARGARVVMACRDLVRAEQAAEKIRRSTGNGNVVIRHLDLASIYSVTQFAKDFQDSEDRLDVLINNAGVMMCPRKITEDGFETQMAVNHLGHFLLTNLLLPMLRSSAPSRVINVSSIAHQGGRIDFDDLFFTKRPYSALGSYRQSKLANVLFTRELARRLTGL
;
A
#
# COMPACT_ATOMS: atom_id res chain seq x y z
N MET A 1 2.43 -19.09 15.71
CA MET A 1 3.61 -18.23 15.90
C MET A 1 4.50 -18.37 14.68
N CYS A 2 4.74 -17.30 13.92
CA CYS A 2 5.75 -17.30 12.85
C CYS A 2 6.82 -16.28 13.23
N SER A 3 7.79 -16.73 14.02
CA SER A 3 9.02 -16.02 14.31
C SER A 3 10.07 -16.43 13.29
N ASN A 4 10.32 -15.58 12.30
CA ASN A 4 11.66 -15.51 11.72
C ASN A 4 11.93 -14.10 11.21
N HIS A 5 13.08 -13.57 11.62
CA HIS A 5 13.54 -12.24 11.31
C HIS A 5 13.61 -12.01 9.79
N ARG A 6 13.14 -10.83 9.36
CA ARG A 6 13.30 -10.24 8.02
C ARG A 6 12.49 -10.93 6.92
N GLY A 7 11.19 -10.63 6.90
CA GLY A 7 10.27 -10.99 5.82
C GLY A 7 8.86 -11.15 6.34
N ILE A 8 8.05 -10.09 6.20
CA ILE A 8 6.58 -10.07 6.26
C ILE A 8 5.95 -11.11 7.21
N THR A 9 5.78 -10.75 8.49
CA THR A 9 4.85 -11.47 9.36
C THR A 9 3.42 -10.96 9.08
N LEU A 10 2.83 -11.41 7.98
CA LEU A 10 1.40 -11.30 7.76
C LEU A 10 0.72 -12.37 8.62
N LEU A 11 -0.12 -11.92 9.56
CA LEU A 11 -1.14 -12.70 10.28
C LEU A 11 -0.62 -13.54 11.46
N SER A 12 -0.58 -12.97 12.67
CA SER A 12 -0.88 -13.75 13.89
C SER A 12 -1.17 -12.99 15.20
N LEU A 13 -1.30 -11.65 15.26
CA LEU A 13 -1.68 -10.99 16.54
C LEU A 13 -2.92 -10.11 16.38
N PRO A 14 -3.98 -10.27 17.18
CA PRO A 14 -5.19 -9.43 17.10
C PRO A 14 -4.87 -7.94 17.36
N GLY A 15 -5.58 -7.02 16.69
CA GLY A 15 -5.65 -5.60 17.03
C GLY A 15 -4.42 -4.72 16.79
N LYS A 16 -3.61 -4.93 15.73
CA LYS A 16 -2.38 -4.15 15.50
C LYS A 16 -2.31 -3.50 14.11
N VAL A 17 -1.81 -2.26 14.07
CA VAL A 17 -1.35 -1.55 12.87
C VAL A 17 0.06 -2.03 12.55
N TYR A 18 0.34 -2.38 11.28
CA TYR A 18 1.64 -2.89 10.86
C TYR A 18 2.24 -2.06 9.72
N SER A 19 3.55 -1.83 9.77
CA SER A 19 4.32 -1.36 8.62
C SER A 19 5.10 -2.53 8.03
N GLY A 20 4.97 -2.76 6.73
CA GLY A 20 5.75 -3.76 5.99
C GLY A 20 6.69 -3.08 4.99
N VAL A 21 7.93 -3.57 4.87
CA VAL A 21 8.85 -3.19 3.77
C VAL A 21 8.67 -4.23 2.66
N LEU A 22 8.21 -3.79 1.48
CA LEU A 22 8.01 -4.66 0.31
C LEU A 22 8.81 -4.11 -0.87
N GLU A 23 9.51 -4.98 -1.60
CA GLU A 23 10.34 -4.62 -2.76
C GLU A 23 9.81 -5.31 -4.03
N ARG A 24 9.85 -4.61 -5.17
CA ARG A 24 9.31 -5.11 -6.45
C ARG A 24 10.14 -6.29 -6.96
N ARG A 25 9.46 -7.35 -7.42
CA ARG A 25 10.07 -8.30 -8.37
C ARG A 25 10.34 -7.57 -9.70
N SER A 26 11.56 -7.65 -10.21
CA SER A 26 11.87 -7.29 -11.60
C SER A 26 11.18 -8.30 -12.51
N VAL A 27 10.19 -7.84 -13.28
CA VAL A 27 9.71 -8.57 -14.46
C VAL A 27 10.55 -8.08 -15.64
N GLY A 28 11.49 -8.92 -16.09
CA GLY A 28 12.15 -8.87 -17.40
C GLY A 28 12.65 -7.51 -17.90
N LEU A 29 13.88 -7.14 -17.55
CA LEU A 29 14.70 -6.18 -18.31
C LEU A 29 15.95 -6.90 -18.83
N SER A 30 15.76 -7.84 -19.74
CA SER A 30 16.83 -8.28 -20.63
C SER A 30 16.92 -7.27 -21.77
N ASN A 31 17.76 -6.24 -21.62
CA ASN A 31 18.44 -5.50 -22.73
C ASN A 31 19.04 -4.14 -22.31
N LEU A 32 19.51 -3.97 -21.07
CA LEU A 32 20.50 -2.90 -20.80
C LEU A 32 21.71 -3.50 -20.09
N GLY A 33 22.82 -3.55 -20.83
CA GLY A 33 24.13 -3.96 -20.33
C GLY A 33 24.61 -3.00 -19.26
N PHE A 34 24.35 -3.33 -17.99
CA PHE A 34 24.96 -2.66 -16.85
C PHE A 34 25.99 -3.61 -16.22
N ARG A 35 27.24 -3.17 -16.18
CA ARG A 35 28.37 -3.90 -15.61
C ARG A 35 28.05 -4.32 -14.16
N ARG A 36 28.26 -5.60 -13.87
CA ARG A 36 28.20 -6.17 -12.52
C ARG A 36 29.18 -5.43 -11.61
N SER A 37 28.66 -4.61 -10.70
CA SER A 37 29.40 -4.22 -9.50
C SER A 37 28.42 -4.11 -8.32
N ASN A 38 28.83 -4.74 -7.22
CA ASN A 38 28.20 -4.84 -5.90
C ASN A 38 26.94 -5.73 -5.80
N MET A 39 27.26 -6.99 -5.54
CA MET A 39 26.49 -8.10 -4.98
C MET A 39 25.31 -7.67 -4.09
N VAL A 40 24.12 -7.62 -4.67
CA VAL A 40 22.85 -7.72 -3.94
C VAL A 40 22.62 -9.22 -3.70
N PRO A 41 22.58 -9.72 -2.45
CA PRO A 41 22.44 -11.16 -2.22
C PRO A 41 21.14 -11.69 -2.85
N GLU A 42 21.18 -12.84 -3.53
CA GLU A 42 20.03 -13.44 -4.25
C GLU A 42 18.74 -13.55 -3.42
N LYS A 43 18.87 -13.65 -2.09
CA LYS A 43 17.73 -13.62 -1.14
C LYS A 43 16.88 -12.34 -1.19
N TRP A 44 17.45 -11.22 -1.62
CA TRP A 44 16.73 -9.95 -1.77
C TRP A 44 15.90 -9.89 -3.05
N ILE A 45 16.25 -10.71 -4.05
CA ILE A 45 15.61 -10.70 -5.38
C ILE A 45 14.38 -11.64 -5.41
N ALA A 46 14.40 -12.72 -4.63
CA ALA A 46 13.34 -13.73 -4.66
C ALA A 46 12.04 -13.32 -3.92
N GLY A 47 12.13 -12.39 -2.96
CA GLY A 47 11.04 -12.04 -2.04
C GLY A 47 10.67 -13.20 -1.10
N GLY A 48 10.11 -12.89 0.08
CA GLY A 48 9.56 -13.92 0.97
C GLY A 48 8.29 -14.54 0.37
N VAL A 49 8.10 -15.85 0.55
CA VAL A 49 6.86 -16.53 0.16
C VAL A 49 5.90 -16.54 1.35
N CYS A 50 4.69 -16.00 1.18
CA CYS A 50 3.64 -16.12 2.17
C CYS A 50 3.24 -17.59 2.28
N ARG A 51 3.37 -18.18 3.48
CA ARG A 51 2.96 -19.57 3.79
C ARG A 51 1.72 -19.61 4.69
N CYS A 52 1.04 -18.48 4.87
CA CYS A 52 -0.11 -18.41 5.75
C CYS A 52 -1.32 -19.12 5.15
N SER A 53 -1.84 -20.13 5.83
CA SER A 53 -3.02 -20.90 5.42
C SER A 53 -4.35 -20.37 5.99
N VAL A 54 -4.32 -19.31 6.81
CA VAL A 54 -5.53 -18.76 7.45
C VAL A 54 -6.55 -18.33 6.39
N ARG A 55 -7.80 -18.78 6.52
CA ARG A 55 -8.91 -18.34 5.67
C ARG A 55 -9.39 -16.92 5.99
N LEU A 56 -9.93 -16.24 5.00
CA LEU A 56 -10.45 -14.86 5.07
C LEU A 56 -11.91 -14.76 4.58
N ASP A 57 -12.63 -15.87 4.60
CA ASP A 57 -14.05 -15.90 4.24
C ASP A 57 -14.85 -14.91 5.12
N GLY A 58 -15.74 -14.13 4.49
CA GLY A 58 -16.52 -13.08 5.17
C GLY A 58 -15.73 -11.82 5.55
N LYS A 59 -14.47 -11.69 5.12
CA LYS A 59 -13.64 -10.49 5.35
C LYS A 59 -13.56 -9.61 4.12
N THR A 60 -13.69 -8.29 4.32
CA THR A 60 -13.51 -7.29 3.27
C THR A 60 -12.14 -6.65 3.39
N VAL A 61 -11.37 -6.70 2.31
CA VAL A 61 -10.00 -6.19 2.25
C VAL A 61 -9.88 -5.15 1.13
N LEU A 62 -9.48 -3.95 1.49
CA LEU A 62 -9.21 -2.85 0.55
C LEU A 62 -7.70 -2.76 0.29
N VAL A 63 -7.30 -2.78 -0.98
CA VAL A 63 -5.89 -2.65 -1.41
C VAL A 63 -5.75 -1.52 -2.41
N THR A 64 -4.92 -0.52 -2.09
CA THR A 64 -4.61 0.57 -3.02
C THR A 64 -3.50 0.17 -4.00
N GLY A 65 -3.57 0.63 -5.25
CA GLY A 65 -2.54 0.34 -6.26
C GLY A 65 -2.45 -1.15 -6.62
N ALA A 66 -3.61 -1.80 -6.71
CA ALA A 66 -3.75 -3.24 -6.81
C ALA A 66 -3.64 -3.81 -8.24
N ASN A 67 -3.53 -2.99 -9.28
CA ASN A 67 -3.53 -3.47 -10.67
C ASN A 67 -2.17 -4.04 -11.14
N THR A 68 -1.07 -3.78 -10.42
CA THR A 68 0.28 -4.23 -10.80
C THR A 68 1.13 -4.63 -9.60
N GLY A 69 2.24 -5.34 -9.88
CA GLY A 69 3.30 -5.61 -8.90
C GLY A 69 2.81 -6.25 -7.60
N ILE A 70 3.34 -5.74 -6.48
CA ILE A 70 3.06 -6.23 -5.13
C ILE A 70 1.57 -6.18 -4.80
N GLY A 71 0.89 -5.08 -5.15
CA GLY A 71 -0.54 -4.92 -4.86
C GLY A 71 -1.39 -5.99 -5.52
N LYS A 72 -1.11 -6.28 -6.81
CA LYS A 72 -1.82 -7.33 -7.56
C LYS A 72 -1.61 -8.71 -6.95
N GLU A 73 -0.38 -9.07 -6.64
CA GLU A 73 -0.07 -10.38 -6.03
C GLU A 73 -0.66 -10.50 -4.62
N THR A 74 -0.71 -9.39 -3.87
CA THR A 74 -1.39 -9.32 -2.57
C THR A 74 -2.88 -9.60 -2.74
N CYS A 75 -3.55 -8.97 -3.70
CA CYS A 75 -4.96 -9.25 -4.00
C CYS A 75 -5.19 -10.70 -4.41
N ARG A 76 -4.28 -11.30 -5.18
CA ARG A 76 -4.36 -12.71 -5.58
C ARG A 76 -4.30 -13.66 -4.38
N ASP A 77 -3.37 -13.46 -3.46
CA ASP A 77 -3.26 -14.27 -2.23
C ASP A 77 -4.52 -14.14 -1.35
N LEU A 78 -4.97 -12.90 -1.11
CA LEU A 78 -6.15 -12.63 -0.30
C LEU A 78 -7.42 -13.24 -0.91
N ALA A 79 -7.59 -13.12 -2.22
CA ALA A 79 -8.71 -13.71 -2.95
C ALA A 79 -8.69 -15.25 -2.91
N ALA A 80 -7.52 -15.88 -3.10
CA ALA A 80 -7.36 -17.33 -2.97
C ALA A 80 -7.76 -17.85 -1.58
N ARG A 81 -7.62 -16.99 -0.57
CA ARG A 81 -7.96 -17.27 0.83
C ARG A 81 -9.41 -16.93 1.18
N GLY A 82 -10.24 -16.53 0.21
CA GLY A 82 -11.68 -16.34 0.37
C GLY A 82 -12.13 -14.91 0.69
N ALA A 83 -11.20 -13.94 0.75
CA ALA A 83 -11.57 -12.56 1.05
C ALA A 83 -12.42 -11.95 -0.08
N ARG A 84 -13.31 -11.02 0.30
CA ARG A 84 -13.80 -9.99 -0.62
C ARG A 84 -12.69 -8.95 -0.79
N VAL A 85 -12.21 -8.76 -2.02
CA VAL A 85 -11.07 -7.87 -2.30
C VAL A 85 -11.54 -6.68 -3.11
N VAL A 86 -11.41 -5.49 -2.54
CA VAL A 86 -11.65 -4.22 -3.22
C VAL A 86 -10.31 -3.68 -3.73
N MET A 87 -10.12 -3.71 -5.05
CA MET A 87 -8.95 -3.19 -5.75
C MET A 87 -9.15 -1.71 -6.08
N ALA A 88 -8.57 -0.83 -5.28
CA ALA A 88 -8.64 0.61 -5.50
C ALA A 88 -7.49 1.08 -6.40
N CYS A 89 -7.84 1.52 -7.61
CA CYS A 89 -6.89 1.84 -8.67
C CYS A 89 -7.29 3.10 -9.43
N ARG A 90 -6.29 3.86 -9.89
CA ARG A 90 -6.53 5.02 -10.76
C ARG A 90 -6.92 4.61 -12.19
N ASP A 91 -6.27 3.59 -12.73
CA ASP A 91 -6.54 3.08 -14.09
C ASP A 91 -7.48 1.88 -14.00
N LEU A 92 -8.77 2.12 -14.25
CA LEU A 92 -9.82 1.10 -14.17
C LEU A 92 -9.68 0.02 -15.25
N VAL A 93 -9.22 0.37 -16.45
CA VAL A 93 -9.06 -0.59 -17.55
C VAL A 93 -8.00 -1.63 -17.18
N ARG A 94 -6.85 -1.18 -16.69
CA ARG A 94 -5.79 -2.10 -16.21
C ARG A 94 -6.22 -2.83 -14.95
N ALA A 95 -6.99 -2.19 -14.07
CA ALA A 95 -7.51 -2.83 -12.87
C ALA A 95 -8.45 -3.98 -13.21
N GLU A 96 -9.35 -3.80 -14.18
CA GLU A 96 -10.30 -4.84 -14.59
C GLU A 96 -9.59 -6.04 -15.20
N GLN A 97 -8.59 -5.81 -16.07
CA GLN A 97 -7.74 -6.87 -16.60
C GLN A 97 -7.00 -7.66 -15.50
N ALA A 98 -6.57 -6.98 -14.44
CA ALA A 98 -5.90 -7.61 -13.31
C ALA A 98 -6.90 -8.39 -12.44
N ALA A 99 -8.08 -7.82 -12.16
CA ALA A 99 -9.15 -8.43 -11.40
C ALA A 99 -9.65 -9.71 -12.08
N GLU A 100 -9.89 -9.69 -13.40
CA GLU A 100 -10.26 -10.87 -14.17
C GLU A 100 -9.25 -12.01 -14.03
N LYS A 101 -7.95 -11.71 -14.15
CA LYS A 101 -6.89 -12.71 -13.97
C LYS A 101 -6.92 -13.28 -12.55
N ILE A 102 -7.14 -12.44 -11.54
CA ILE A 102 -7.23 -12.89 -10.14
C ILE A 102 -8.46 -13.79 -9.96
N ARG A 103 -9.66 -13.36 -10.39
CA ARG A 103 -10.90 -14.13 -10.28
C ARG A 103 -10.74 -15.51 -10.92
N ARG A 104 -10.21 -15.58 -12.14
CA ARG A 104 -9.95 -16.85 -12.85
C ARG A 104 -8.94 -17.74 -12.12
N SER A 105 -7.81 -17.18 -11.68
CA SER A 105 -6.74 -17.96 -11.05
C SER A 105 -7.07 -18.44 -9.63
N THR A 106 -8.02 -17.82 -8.95
CA THR A 106 -8.37 -18.12 -7.56
C THR A 106 -9.72 -18.79 -7.40
N GLY A 107 -10.57 -18.76 -8.43
CA GLY A 107 -11.97 -19.20 -8.36
C GLY A 107 -12.87 -18.28 -7.52
N ASN A 108 -12.35 -17.18 -6.99
CA ASN A 108 -13.10 -16.25 -6.14
C ASN A 108 -13.65 -15.08 -6.98
N GLY A 109 -14.97 -15.04 -7.14
CA GLY A 109 -15.66 -13.96 -7.86
C GLY A 109 -15.74 -12.62 -7.10
N ASN A 110 -15.45 -12.59 -5.79
CA ASN A 110 -15.59 -11.41 -4.93
C ASN A 110 -14.38 -10.46 -5.00
N VAL A 111 -13.87 -10.24 -6.21
CA VAL A 111 -12.81 -9.24 -6.47
C VAL A 111 -13.44 -8.11 -7.28
N VAL A 112 -13.54 -6.93 -6.68
CA VAL A 112 -14.19 -5.76 -7.29
C VAL A 112 -13.20 -4.63 -7.46
N ILE A 113 -13.40 -3.81 -8.50
CA ILE A 113 -12.58 -2.62 -8.73
C ILE A 113 -13.34 -1.36 -8.31
N ARG A 114 -12.58 -0.36 -7.87
CA ARG A 114 -13.07 0.98 -7.55
C ARG A 114 -12.02 2.02 -7.96
N HIS A 115 -12.49 3.17 -8.45
CA HIS A 115 -11.61 4.25 -8.85
C HIS A 115 -11.04 4.96 -7.63
N LEU A 116 -9.71 5.13 -7.58
CA LEU A 116 -9.06 5.94 -6.55
C LEU A 116 -7.81 6.58 -7.12
N ASP A 117 -7.78 7.92 -7.15
CA ASP A 117 -6.56 8.69 -7.32
C ASP A 117 -6.09 9.30 -6.00
N LEU A 118 -4.99 8.77 -5.46
CA LEU A 118 -4.39 9.27 -4.22
C LEU A 118 -3.71 10.63 -4.37
N ALA A 119 -3.55 11.14 -5.60
CA ALA A 119 -3.05 12.47 -5.86
C ALA A 119 -4.11 13.57 -5.70
N SER A 120 -5.39 13.20 -5.49
CA SER A 120 -6.54 14.10 -5.43
C SER A 120 -7.30 13.94 -4.11
N ILE A 121 -7.40 15.00 -3.31
CA ILE A 121 -8.21 15.04 -2.08
C ILE A 121 -9.67 14.72 -2.41
N TYR A 122 -10.18 15.29 -3.50
CA TYR A 122 -11.54 15.03 -3.95
C TYR A 122 -11.77 13.55 -4.25
N SER A 123 -10.87 12.92 -5.03
CA SER A 123 -10.99 11.50 -5.34
C SER A 123 -10.93 10.61 -4.10
N VAL A 124 -10.05 10.92 -3.13
CA VAL A 124 -9.94 10.14 -1.88
C VAL A 124 -11.21 10.27 -1.04
N THR A 125 -11.75 11.48 -0.94
CA THR A 125 -12.96 11.75 -0.15
C THR A 125 -14.18 11.06 -0.75
N GLN A 126 -14.37 11.17 -2.07
CA GLN A 126 -15.47 10.48 -2.75
C GLN A 126 -15.34 8.97 -2.65
N PHE A 127 -14.14 8.43 -2.87
CA PHE A 127 -13.90 7.00 -2.72
C PHE A 127 -14.29 6.51 -1.31
N ALA A 128 -13.89 7.23 -0.26
CA ALA A 128 -14.18 6.82 1.11
C ALA A 128 -15.68 6.81 1.38
N LYS A 129 -16.40 7.84 0.92
CA LYS A 129 -17.85 7.93 1.01
C LYS A 129 -18.52 6.77 0.25
N ASP A 130 -18.20 6.58 -1.02
CA ASP A 130 -18.77 5.51 -1.84
C ASP A 130 -18.46 4.11 -1.27
N PHE A 131 -17.28 3.94 -0.66
CA PHE A 131 -16.93 2.69 0.01
C PHE A 131 -17.82 2.45 1.24
N GLN A 132 -18.03 3.48 2.07
CA GLN A 132 -18.90 3.38 3.25
C GLN A 132 -20.37 3.17 2.88
N ASP A 133 -20.80 3.72 1.74
CA ASP A 133 -22.17 3.56 1.22
C ASP A 133 -22.40 2.17 0.60
N SER A 134 -21.35 1.46 0.16
CA SER A 134 -21.46 0.20 -0.62
C SER A 134 -20.89 -1.05 0.04
N GLU A 135 -20.20 -0.92 1.17
CA GLU A 135 -19.61 -2.05 1.90
C GLU A 135 -20.07 -2.03 3.36
N ASP A 136 -20.38 -3.20 3.93
CA ASP A 136 -20.85 -3.29 5.33
C ASP A 136 -19.71 -3.27 6.34
N ARG A 137 -18.50 -3.64 5.90
CA ARG A 137 -17.32 -3.81 6.76
C ARG A 137 -16.01 -3.53 6.04
N LEU A 138 -14.99 -3.19 6.81
CA LEU A 138 -13.60 -3.11 6.37
C LEU A 138 -12.68 -3.76 7.41
N ASP A 139 -12.20 -4.98 7.11
CA ASP A 139 -11.35 -5.73 8.02
C ASP A 139 -9.87 -5.41 7.85
N VAL A 140 -9.44 -5.17 6.61
CA VAL A 140 -8.04 -4.89 6.32
C VAL A 140 -7.93 -3.78 5.29
N LEU A 141 -7.26 -2.69 5.65
CA LEU A 141 -6.82 -1.64 4.74
C LEU A 141 -5.33 -1.81 4.43
N ILE A 142 -4.99 -1.99 3.17
CA ILE A 142 -3.61 -2.08 2.69
C ILE A 142 -3.27 -0.85 1.84
N ASN A 143 -2.57 0.09 2.45
CA ASN A 143 -2.01 1.28 1.81
C ASN A 143 -0.73 0.88 1.07
N ASN A 144 -0.90 0.31 -0.13
CA ASN A 144 0.17 -0.26 -0.95
C ASN A 144 0.63 0.67 -2.09
N ALA A 145 -0.26 1.47 -2.66
CA ALA A 145 0.05 2.29 -3.81
C ALA A 145 1.30 3.16 -3.58
N GLY A 146 2.03 3.43 -4.66
CA GLY A 146 3.11 4.40 -4.58
C GLY A 146 3.83 4.63 -5.89
N VAL A 147 4.34 5.83 -6.03
CA VAL A 147 5.26 6.28 -7.07
C VAL A 147 6.67 6.36 -6.50
N MET A 148 7.68 6.22 -7.37
CA MET A 148 9.07 6.15 -6.95
C MET A 148 9.94 6.93 -7.91
N MET A 149 10.74 7.85 -7.37
CA MET A 149 11.79 8.58 -8.07
C MET A 149 11.29 9.30 -9.35
N CYS A 150 10.05 9.78 -9.35
CA CYS A 150 9.52 10.54 -10.47
C CYS A 150 10.05 11.98 -10.48
N PRO A 151 10.08 12.64 -11.66
CA PRO A 151 10.33 14.08 -11.75
C PRO A 151 9.38 14.87 -10.84
N ARG A 152 9.81 16.06 -10.42
CA ARG A 152 8.96 16.93 -9.60
C ARG A 152 7.69 17.27 -10.36
N LYS A 153 6.55 16.95 -9.75
CA LYS A 153 5.23 17.34 -10.21
C LYS A 153 4.41 17.75 -9.00
N ILE A 154 3.53 18.71 -9.22
CA ILE A 154 2.58 19.19 -8.22
C ILE A 154 1.21 18.63 -8.57
N THR A 155 0.50 18.09 -7.59
CA THR A 155 -0.88 17.62 -7.76
C THR A 155 -1.83 18.81 -7.90
N GLU A 156 -3.08 18.56 -8.29
CA GLU A 156 -4.10 19.61 -8.36
C GLU A 156 -4.32 20.32 -7.01
N ASP A 157 -4.14 19.60 -5.90
CA ASP A 157 -4.23 20.13 -4.54
C ASP A 157 -2.95 20.83 -4.04
N GLY A 158 -1.93 21.02 -4.90
CA GLY A 158 -0.73 21.79 -4.56
C GLY A 158 0.37 21.00 -3.83
N PHE A 159 0.31 19.66 -3.79
CA PHE A 159 1.30 18.83 -3.11
C PHE A 159 2.35 18.24 -4.06
N GLU A 160 3.57 17.99 -3.57
CA GLU A 160 4.56 17.22 -4.32
C GLU A 160 4.08 15.77 -4.50
N THR A 161 4.13 15.26 -5.72
CA THR A 161 3.48 13.99 -6.13
C THR A 161 3.89 12.77 -5.31
N GLN A 162 5.18 12.58 -4.99
CA GLN A 162 5.60 11.42 -4.19
C GLN A 162 5.07 11.51 -2.77
N MET A 163 5.13 12.69 -2.14
CA MET A 163 4.54 12.90 -0.82
C MET A 163 3.02 12.75 -0.83
N ALA A 164 2.35 13.31 -1.86
CA ALA A 164 0.91 13.25 -2.03
C ALA A 164 0.42 11.80 -2.14
N VAL A 165 0.92 11.06 -3.14
CA VAL A 165 0.44 9.70 -3.45
C VAL A 165 0.90 8.69 -2.39
N ASN A 166 2.17 8.71 -1.99
CA ASN A 166 2.71 7.67 -1.13
C ASN A 166 2.24 7.82 0.31
N HIS A 167 1.98 9.06 0.76
CA HIS A 167 1.70 9.37 2.15
C HIS A 167 0.39 10.12 2.37
N LEU A 168 0.21 11.36 1.87
CA LEU A 168 -0.93 12.21 2.23
C LEU A 168 -2.28 11.63 1.82
N GLY A 169 -2.39 11.08 0.61
CA GLY A 169 -3.61 10.41 0.14
C GLY A 169 -3.97 9.19 0.99
N HIS A 170 -2.98 8.38 1.39
CA HIS A 170 -3.21 7.25 2.30
C HIS A 170 -3.54 7.70 3.72
N PHE A 171 -2.91 8.77 4.20
CA PHE A 171 -3.20 9.37 5.48
C PHE A 171 -4.67 9.80 5.53
N LEU A 172 -5.13 10.56 4.52
CA LEU A 172 -6.52 10.99 4.42
C LEU A 172 -7.47 9.78 4.33
N LEU A 173 -7.22 8.86 3.40
CA LEU A 173 -8.03 7.64 3.22
C LEU A 173 -8.20 6.85 4.51
N THR A 174 -7.09 6.64 5.23
CA THR A 174 -7.10 5.88 6.49
C THR A 174 -7.93 6.57 7.56
N ASN A 175 -7.83 7.90 7.69
CA ASN A 175 -8.58 8.65 8.69
C ASN A 175 -10.09 8.67 8.36
N LEU A 176 -10.46 8.80 7.08
CA LEU A 176 -11.87 8.76 6.64
C LEU A 176 -12.51 7.39 6.89
N LEU A 177 -11.77 6.30 6.64
CA LEU A 177 -12.25 4.93 6.85
C LEU A 177 -12.07 4.41 8.28
N LEU A 178 -11.49 5.22 9.18
CA LEU A 178 -11.19 4.80 10.54
C LEU A 178 -12.44 4.39 11.36
N PRO A 179 -13.60 5.08 11.27
CA PRO A 179 -14.81 4.66 11.97
C PRO A 179 -15.26 3.25 11.55
N MET A 180 -15.19 2.94 10.26
CA MET A 180 -15.59 1.65 9.70
C MET A 180 -14.61 0.54 10.08
N LEU A 181 -13.31 0.83 10.07
CA LEU A 181 -12.30 -0.08 10.60
C LEU A 181 -12.57 -0.42 12.07
N ARG A 182 -12.98 0.55 12.90
CA ARG A 182 -13.31 0.32 14.31
C ARG A 182 -14.56 -0.55 14.48
N SER A 183 -15.63 -0.27 13.74
CA SER A 183 -16.85 -1.09 13.81
C SER A 183 -16.64 -2.53 13.30
N SER A 184 -15.66 -2.72 12.41
CA SER A 184 -15.31 -4.02 11.82
C SER A 184 -14.30 -4.83 12.65
N ALA A 185 -14.04 -4.45 13.91
CA ALA A 185 -13.02 -5.10 14.74
C ALA A 185 -13.26 -6.63 14.86
N PRO A 186 -12.20 -7.45 14.87
CA PRO A 186 -10.79 -7.08 14.75
C PRO A 186 -10.41 -6.67 13.31
N SER A 187 -9.84 -5.48 13.16
CA SER A 187 -9.40 -4.93 11.87
C SER A 187 -7.93 -4.49 11.90
N ARG A 188 -7.36 -4.19 10.71
CA ARG A 188 -5.94 -3.83 10.55
C ARG A 188 -5.74 -2.77 9.48
N VAL A 189 -4.81 -1.87 9.74
CA VAL A 189 -4.22 -0.98 8.72
C VAL A 189 -2.78 -1.41 8.48
N ILE A 190 -2.43 -1.61 7.20
CA ILE A 190 -1.11 -2.01 6.74
C ILE A 190 -0.56 -0.93 5.81
N ASN A 191 0.50 -0.26 6.24
CA ASN A 191 1.20 0.74 5.42
C ASN A 191 2.44 0.13 4.78
N VAL A 192 2.50 0.13 3.45
CA VAL A 192 3.67 -0.36 2.73
C VAL A 192 4.74 0.73 2.63
N SER A 193 5.89 0.45 3.24
CA SER A 193 7.09 1.26 3.17
C SER A 193 8.17 0.57 2.31
N SER A 194 9.39 1.11 2.30
CA SER A 194 10.55 0.63 1.55
C SER A 194 11.79 0.78 2.40
N ILE A 195 12.84 -0.02 2.19
CA ILE A 195 14.14 0.14 2.85
C ILE A 195 14.71 1.56 2.67
N ALA A 196 14.31 2.25 1.61
CA ALA A 196 14.61 3.66 1.36
C ALA A 196 14.29 4.58 2.56
N HIS A 197 13.31 4.25 3.41
CA HIS A 197 12.98 5.05 4.60
C HIS A 197 14.16 5.23 5.56
N GLN A 198 15.13 4.30 5.58
CA GLN A 198 16.29 4.36 6.48
C GLN A 198 17.19 5.56 6.20
N GLY A 199 17.22 6.04 4.95
CA GLY A 199 17.93 7.26 4.56
C GLY A 199 17.03 8.50 4.47
N GLY A 200 15.80 8.43 4.97
CA GLY A 200 14.83 9.53 4.94
C GLY A 200 15.02 10.49 6.10
N ARG A 201 14.68 11.76 5.87
CA ARG A 201 14.50 12.79 6.90
C ARG A 201 13.22 13.55 6.59
N ILE A 202 12.34 13.71 7.57
CA ILE A 202 11.19 14.60 7.42
C ILE A 202 11.67 16.03 7.59
N ASP A 203 11.42 16.86 6.58
CA ASP A 203 11.69 18.28 6.60
C ASP A 203 10.35 19.00 6.79
N PHE A 204 9.97 19.24 8.05
CA PHE A 204 8.66 19.83 8.37
C PHE A 204 8.50 21.26 7.83
N ASP A 205 9.60 21.98 7.61
CA ASP A 205 9.60 23.34 7.07
C ASP A 205 9.49 23.38 5.54
N ASP A 206 9.78 22.25 4.87
CA ASP A 206 9.69 22.10 3.41
C ASP A 206 9.45 20.64 2.97
N LEU A 207 8.25 20.15 3.25
CA LEU A 207 7.80 18.80 2.88
C LEU A 207 7.76 18.59 1.35
N PHE A 208 7.54 19.66 0.58
CA PHE A 208 7.23 19.61 -0.85
C PHE A 208 8.34 20.11 -1.77
N PHE A 209 9.54 20.36 -1.23
CA PHE A 209 10.69 20.88 -1.97
C PHE A 209 10.33 22.18 -2.71
N THR A 210 9.79 23.16 -1.98
CA THR A 210 9.48 24.51 -2.48
C THR A 210 10.60 25.50 -2.19
N LYS A 211 11.43 25.23 -1.16
CA LYS A 211 12.52 26.11 -0.70
C LYS A 211 13.91 25.59 -1.07
N ARG A 212 14.00 24.37 -1.62
CA ARG A 212 15.28 23.70 -1.95
C ARG A 212 15.21 22.92 -3.27
N PRO A 213 16.36 22.63 -3.91
CA PRO A 213 16.41 21.83 -5.12
C PRO A 213 15.75 20.46 -4.92
N TYR A 214 14.94 20.04 -5.90
CA TYR A 214 14.24 18.78 -5.83
C TYR A 214 15.18 17.58 -5.93
N SER A 215 15.02 16.64 -5.00
CA SER A 215 15.67 15.33 -5.06
C SER A 215 14.61 14.25 -5.18
N ALA A 216 14.53 13.59 -6.34
CA ALA A 216 13.56 12.51 -6.57
C ALA A 216 13.74 11.35 -5.57
N LEU A 217 14.98 10.97 -5.29
CA LEU A 217 15.30 9.99 -4.25
C LEU A 217 15.01 10.54 -2.85
N GLY A 218 15.35 11.81 -2.58
CA GLY A 218 15.08 12.47 -1.31
C GLY A 218 13.60 12.51 -0.97
N SER A 219 12.73 12.91 -1.91
CA SER A 219 11.29 12.90 -1.69
C SER A 219 10.75 11.49 -1.50
N TYR A 220 11.21 10.52 -2.30
CA TYR A 220 10.82 9.13 -2.13
C TYR A 220 11.13 8.61 -0.72
N ARG A 221 12.38 8.79 -0.25
CA ARG A 221 12.82 8.38 1.09
C ARG A 221 12.00 9.06 2.18
N GLN A 222 11.76 10.36 2.04
CA GLN A 222 10.94 11.14 2.97
C GLN A 222 9.51 10.59 3.06
N SER A 223 8.86 10.32 1.91
CA SER A 223 7.50 9.77 1.86
C SER A 223 7.40 8.37 2.50
N LYS A 224 8.43 7.53 2.32
CA LYS A 224 8.48 6.18 2.91
C LYS A 224 8.79 6.20 4.40
N LEU A 225 9.55 7.19 4.87
CA LEU A 225 9.70 7.46 6.31
C LEU A 225 8.37 7.95 6.92
N ALA A 226 7.64 8.83 6.23
CA ALA A 226 6.34 9.31 6.69
C ALA A 226 5.34 8.15 6.90
N ASN A 227 5.33 7.12 6.03
CA ASN A 227 4.52 5.92 6.23
C ASN A 227 4.87 5.14 7.51
N VAL A 228 6.15 5.06 7.88
CA VAL A 228 6.60 4.40 9.12
C VAL A 228 6.18 5.23 10.34
N LEU A 229 6.40 6.54 10.31
CA LEU A 229 6.00 7.44 11.39
C LEU A 229 4.49 7.44 11.60
N PHE A 230 3.73 7.49 10.52
CA PHE A 230 2.27 7.40 10.57
C PHE A 230 1.78 6.08 11.14
N THR A 231 2.41 4.96 10.77
CA THR A 231 2.07 3.65 11.37
C THR A 231 2.27 3.67 12.88
N ARG A 232 3.40 4.21 13.36
CA ARG A 232 3.69 4.29 14.81
C ARG A 232 2.70 5.20 15.54
N GLU A 233 2.42 6.36 14.96
CA GLU A 233 1.50 7.33 15.57
C GLU A 233 0.05 6.84 15.54
N LEU A 234 -0.39 6.23 14.44
CA LEU A 234 -1.72 5.62 14.34
C LEU A 234 -1.88 4.50 15.37
N ALA A 235 -0.86 3.63 15.51
CA ALA A 235 -0.87 2.60 16.55
C ALA A 235 -1.01 3.22 17.94
N ARG A 236 -0.19 4.22 18.27
CA ARG A 236 -0.22 4.91 19.57
C ARG A 236 -1.61 5.49 19.89
N ARG A 237 -2.26 6.12 18.91
CA ARG A 237 -3.60 6.71 19.06
C ARG A 237 -4.70 5.66 19.19
N LEU A 238 -4.51 4.47 18.64
CA LEU A 238 -5.50 3.39 18.68
C LEU A 238 -5.33 2.44 19.87
N THR A 239 -4.15 2.37 20.48
CA THR A 239 -3.89 1.59 21.70
C THR A 239 -4.41 2.25 22.99
N GLY A 240 -5.01 3.44 22.90
CA GLY A 240 -5.56 4.20 24.04
C GLY A 240 -7.08 4.39 24.01
N LEU A 241 -7.80 3.54 23.26
CA LEU A 241 -9.27 3.51 23.17
C LEU A 241 -9.79 2.14 23.56
#